data_AF-A0A8C2QI89-F1
#
_entry.id   AF-A0A8C2QI89-F1
#
_cell.length_a   1.000
_cell.length_b   1.000
_cell.length_c   1.000
_cell.angle_alpha   90.00
_cell.angle_beta   90.00
_cell.angle_gamma   90.00
#
_symmetry.space_group_name_H-M   'P 1'
#
loop_
_entity.id
_entity.type
_entity.pdbx_description
1 polymer ?
#
loop_
_entity_poly.entity_id
_entity_poly.type
_entity_poly.pdbx_seq_one_letter_code
_entity_poly.pdbx_strand_id
1 'polypeptide(L)'
;GKVEFCLGTEEMHMSTPPDLSQENFRVFSSVEKSKLPYSQLGLVISSFYQTIDVLQDSNQRSLKVQLLHSLGSLFVFAEKKRAAFKCWCQALDDIFRKPDALHTWKEFGTSIPSATNNSSPPVFKDYSEEFLSKLGIWGCLQGAVIAAKIAQFIKTANVKQRTNCCILSALLFQSLLRTTLLHPKAEHSYAQYEITQLLPGIELFTDQFRADICSVIASLYYVIRELHYAKYNLIVLPLLALYQYFVTVICQDIVRNLEARILKAEILIDLGFFSEASYEIFQIFHGKNLPSTIPAGYKTIAKVK
;
A
#
# COMPACT_ATOMS: atom_id res chain seq x y z
N GLY A 1 41.38 16.08 -19.66
CA GLY A 1 41.45 14.67 -19.23
C GLY A 1 40.19 13.97 -19.66
N LYS A 2 40.31 12.84 -20.33
CA LYS A 2 39.16 11.97 -20.67
C LYS A 2 38.79 11.22 -19.39
N VAL A 3 37.57 11.38 -18.91
CA VAL A 3 37.05 10.59 -17.78
C VAL A 3 36.49 9.32 -18.40
N GLU A 4 37.22 8.21 -18.25
CA GLU A 4 36.72 6.88 -18.61
C GLU A 4 35.85 6.37 -17.47
N PHE A 5 34.61 6.02 -17.77
CA PHE A 5 33.74 5.32 -16.84
C PHE A 5 34.17 3.85 -16.82
N CYS A 6 34.68 3.37 -15.68
CA CYS A 6 34.84 1.94 -15.45
C CYS A 6 33.46 1.29 -15.50
N LEU A 7 33.16 0.63 -16.62
CA LEU A 7 32.08 -0.35 -16.68
C LEU A 7 32.46 -1.46 -15.71
N GLY A 8 31.79 -1.50 -14.55
CA GLY A 8 32.00 -2.56 -13.56
C GLY A 8 31.87 -3.92 -14.23
N THR A 9 32.83 -4.80 -13.96
CA THR A 9 32.89 -6.17 -14.45
C THR A 9 31.55 -6.86 -14.15
N GLU A 10 30.86 -7.38 -15.16
CA GLU A 10 29.69 -8.24 -14.92
C GLU A 10 30.18 -9.52 -14.21
N GLU A 11 30.06 -9.55 -12.89
CA GLU A 11 30.38 -10.74 -12.11
C GLU A 11 29.37 -11.85 -12.46
N MET A 12 29.88 -12.98 -12.96
CA MET A 12 29.12 -14.23 -13.06
C MET A 12 28.65 -14.63 -11.66
N HIS A 13 27.39 -14.33 -11.32
CA HIS A 13 26.82 -14.88 -10.09
C HIS A 13 26.39 -16.33 -10.31
N MET A 14 26.81 -17.15 -9.36
CA MET A 14 26.49 -18.57 -9.27
C MET A 14 25.00 -18.77 -8.91
N SER A 15 24.46 -19.97 -9.19
CA SER A 15 23.08 -20.34 -8.87
C SER A 15 22.76 -20.38 -7.37
N THR A 16 23.79 -20.36 -6.52
CA THR A 16 23.68 -20.32 -5.06
C THR A 16 24.23 -19.00 -4.53
N PRO A 17 23.53 -18.32 -3.60
CA PRO A 17 24.05 -17.12 -2.98
C PRO A 17 25.39 -17.43 -2.27
N PRO A 18 26.40 -16.56 -2.38
CA PRO A 18 27.66 -16.73 -1.69
C PRO A 18 27.46 -16.71 -0.17
N ASP A 19 28.22 -17.54 0.55
CA ASP A 19 28.26 -17.50 2.02
C ASP A 19 29.09 -16.28 2.46
N LEU A 20 28.42 -15.28 3.00
CA LEU A 20 29.02 -14.03 3.45
C LEU A 20 29.45 -14.09 4.93
N SER A 21 29.33 -15.24 5.61
CA SER A 21 29.62 -15.35 7.04
C SER A 21 31.07 -15.01 7.42
N GLN A 22 31.99 -15.14 6.46
CA GLN A 22 33.42 -14.83 6.63
C GLN A 22 33.83 -13.49 5.98
N GLU A 23 32.90 -12.75 5.36
CA GLU A 23 33.24 -11.49 4.71
C GLU A 23 33.44 -10.35 5.71
N ASN A 24 34.56 -9.65 5.56
CA ASN A 24 34.86 -8.46 6.34
C ASN A 24 34.35 -7.23 5.57
N PHE A 25 33.12 -6.79 5.90
CA PHE A 25 32.47 -5.60 5.32
C PHE A 25 33.18 -4.29 5.70
N ARG A 26 34.37 -4.05 5.16
CA ARG A 26 35.24 -2.91 5.51
C ARG A 26 34.92 -1.63 4.73
N VAL A 27 34.14 -1.72 3.65
CA VAL A 27 33.82 -0.59 2.77
C VAL A 27 32.31 -0.55 2.52
N PHE A 28 31.68 0.63 2.48
CA PHE A 28 30.24 0.74 2.23
C PHE A 28 29.77 0.00 0.96
N SER A 29 30.57 0.03 -0.10
CA SER A 29 30.29 -0.69 -1.36
C SER A 29 30.26 -2.22 -1.20
N SER A 30 30.87 -2.79 -0.15
CA SER A 30 30.78 -4.23 0.15
C SER A 30 29.47 -4.64 0.80
N VAL A 31 28.68 -3.67 1.29
CA VAL A 31 27.33 -3.88 1.86
C VAL A 31 26.25 -3.47 0.85
N GLU A 32 26.62 -2.69 -0.17
CA GLU A 32 25.71 -2.29 -1.23
C GLU A 32 25.35 -3.48 -2.12
N LYS A 33 24.07 -3.83 -2.13
CA LYS A 33 23.54 -4.81 -3.10
C LYS A 33 23.62 -4.18 -4.49
N SER A 34 24.46 -4.73 -5.36
CA SER A 34 24.46 -4.39 -6.78
C SER A 34 23.09 -4.67 -7.39
N LYS A 35 22.68 -3.87 -8.37
CA LYS A 35 21.41 -4.10 -9.09
C LYS A 35 21.48 -5.46 -9.77
N LEU A 36 20.41 -6.25 -9.67
CA LEU A 36 20.32 -7.53 -10.38
C LEU A 36 20.62 -7.30 -11.87
N PRO A 37 21.64 -7.94 -12.45
CA PRO A 37 21.94 -7.79 -13.86
C PRO A 37 20.79 -8.34 -14.71
N TYR A 38 20.47 -7.67 -15.82
CA TYR A 38 19.36 -8.04 -16.70
C TYR A 38 19.49 -9.47 -17.24
N SER A 39 20.73 -9.99 -17.36
CA SER A 39 21.02 -11.37 -17.77
C SER A 39 20.43 -12.42 -16.82
N GLN A 40 20.28 -12.12 -15.52
CA GLN A 40 19.76 -13.06 -14.51
C GLN A 40 18.25 -12.96 -14.31
N LEU A 41 17.62 -11.92 -14.85
CA LEU A 41 16.19 -11.66 -14.69
C LEU A 41 15.33 -12.84 -15.18
N GLY A 42 15.73 -13.48 -16.27
CA GLY A 42 15.04 -14.66 -16.81
C GLY A 42 15.05 -15.85 -15.85
N LEU A 43 16.20 -16.12 -15.21
CA LEU A 43 16.34 -17.21 -14.24
C LEU A 43 15.50 -16.94 -12.99
N VAL A 44 15.51 -15.70 -12.49
CA VAL A 44 14.69 -15.28 -11.35
C VAL A 44 13.21 -15.48 -11.68
N ILE A 45 12.73 -14.99 -12.82
CA ILE A 45 11.34 -15.16 -13.26
C ILE A 45 10.97 -16.66 -13.35
N SER A 46 11.86 -17.50 -13.87
CA SER A 46 11.63 -18.95 -13.95
C SER A 46 11.48 -19.58 -12.55
N SER A 47 12.32 -19.18 -11.59
CA SER A 47 12.25 -19.65 -10.20
C SER A 47 10.94 -19.22 -9.51
N PHE A 48 10.47 -18.00 -9.78
CA PHE A 48 9.16 -17.53 -9.30
C PHE A 48 8.02 -18.43 -9.82
N TYR A 49 8.00 -18.75 -11.11
CA TYR A 49 6.96 -19.63 -11.68
C TYR A 49 6.97 -21.02 -11.05
N GLN A 50 8.14 -21.66 -10.97
CA GLN A 50 8.27 -22.98 -10.34
C GLN A 50 7.77 -22.96 -8.89
N THR A 51 8.07 -21.91 -8.15
CA THR A 51 7.62 -21.76 -6.76
C THR A 51 6.11 -21.51 -6.67
N ILE A 52 5.54 -20.71 -7.58
CA ILE A 52 4.10 -20.46 -7.65
C ILE A 52 3.34 -21.77 -7.93
N ASP A 53 3.86 -22.62 -8.82
CA ASP A 53 3.27 -23.92 -9.12
C ASP A 53 3.27 -24.83 -7.89
N VAL A 54 4.42 -24.94 -7.20
CA VAL A 54 4.53 -25.71 -5.94
C VAL A 54 3.56 -25.19 -4.87
N LEU A 55 3.46 -23.86 -4.70
CA LEU A 55 2.55 -23.27 -3.71
C LEU A 55 1.08 -23.45 -4.06
N GLN A 56 0.76 -23.52 -5.36
CA GLN A 56 -0.58 -23.83 -5.84
C GLN A 56 -0.92 -25.29 -5.53
N ASP A 57 -0.02 -26.23 -5.82
CA ASP A 57 -0.20 -27.66 -5.52
C ASP A 57 -0.29 -27.93 -4.01
N SER A 58 0.45 -27.16 -3.20
CA SER A 58 0.41 -27.26 -1.73
C SER A 58 -0.71 -26.43 -1.09
N ASN A 59 -1.59 -25.79 -1.88
CA ASN A 59 -2.69 -24.92 -1.42
C ASN A 59 -2.25 -23.77 -0.47
N GLN A 60 -1.02 -23.27 -0.61
CA GLN A 60 -0.45 -22.18 0.19
C GLN A 60 -0.77 -20.81 -0.44
N ARG A 61 -2.05 -20.46 -0.42
CA ARG A 61 -2.58 -19.33 -1.21
C ARG A 61 -2.01 -17.96 -0.82
N SER A 62 -1.84 -17.69 0.47
CA SER A 62 -1.30 -16.41 0.95
C SER A 62 0.12 -16.17 0.43
N LEU A 63 0.96 -17.21 0.45
CA LEU A 63 2.32 -17.15 -0.09
C LEU A 63 2.30 -17.02 -1.61
N LYS A 64 1.42 -17.76 -2.30
CA LYS A 64 1.24 -17.62 -3.76
C LYS A 64 0.90 -16.18 -4.15
N VAL A 65 0.01 -15.52 -3.43
CA VAL A 65 -0.36 -14.10 -3.64
C VAL A 65 0.85 -13.18 -3.45
N GLN A 66 1.67 -13.39 -2.41
CA GLN A 66 2.90 -12.63 -2.18
C GLN A 66 3.90 -12.77 -3.35
N LEU A 67 4.11 -13.99 -3.85
CA LEU A 67 4.98 -14.21 -5.00
C LEU A 67 4.40 -13.60 -6.27
N LEU A 68 3.10 -13.72 -6.54
CA LEU A 68 2.47 -13.10 -7.70
C LEU A 68 2.57 -11.56 -7.66
N HIS A 69 2.43 -10.96 -6.48
CA HIS A 69 2.60 -9.51 -6.29
C HIS A 69 4.04 -9.06 -6.61
N SER A 70 5.02 -9.81 -6.09
CA SER A 70 6.45 -9.56 -6.30
C SER A 70 6.84 -9.77 -7.78
N LEU A 71 6.41 -10.88 -8.38
CA LEU A 71 6.64 -11.19 -9.79
C LEU A 71 6.01 -10.15 -10.71
N GLY A 72 4.81 -9.66 -10.40
CA GLY A 72 4.21 -8.58 -11.18
C GLY A 72 5.00 -7.27 -11.09
N SER A 73 5.57 -6.96 -9.92
CA SER A 73 6.46 -5.79 -9.75
C SER A 73 7.75 -5.96 -10.57
N LEU A 74 8.31 -7.17 -10.60
CA LEU A 74 9.47 -7.53 -11.44
C LEU A 74 9.16 -7.38 -12.94
N PHE A 75 7.97 -7.76 -13.38
CA PHE A 75 7.54 -7.57 -14.76
C PHE A 75 7.34 -6.09 -15.13
N VAL A 76 6.90 -5.24 -14.19
CA VAL A 76 6.88 -3.78 -14.42
C VAL A 76 8.29 -3.25 -14.60
N PHE A 77 9.25 -3.67 -13.77
CA PHE A 77 10.65 -3.32 -13.94
C PHE A 77 11.22 -3.81 -15.29
N ALA A 78 10.80 -4.98 -15.75
CA ALA A 78 11.15 -5.54 -17.05
C ALA A 78 10.36 -4.93 -18.24
N GLU A 79 9.56 -3.89 -18.01
CA GLU A 79 8.66 -3.24 -18.98
C GLU A 79 7.59 -4.15 -19.63
N LYS A 80 7.40 -5.36 -19.09
CA LYS A 80 6.41 -6.35 -19.55
C LYS A 80 5.06 -6.14 -18.88
N LYS A 81 4.42 -4.99 -19.13
CA LYS A 81 3.15 -4.59 -18.48
C LYS A 81 2.02 -5.62 -18.59
N ARG A 82 1.89 -6.33 -19.72
CA ARG A 82 0.85 -7.36 -19.90
C ARG A 82 1.04 -8.56 -18.96
N ALA A 83 2.29 -8.99 -18.76
CA ALA A 83 2.62 -10.07 -17.83
C ALA A 83 2.39 -9.63 -16.38
N ALA A 84 2.82 -8.41 -16.04
CA ALA A 84 2.57 -7.82 -14.72
C ALA A 84 1.06 -7.78 -14.40
N PHE A 85 0.25 -7.31 -15.35
CA PHE A 85 -1.20 -7.28 -15.20
C PHE A 85 -1.79 -8.67 -14.96
N LYS A 86 -1.35 -9.69 -15.69
CA LYS A 86 -1.82 -11.07 -15.50
C LYS A 86 -1.50 -11.57 -14.09
N CYS A 87 -0.27 -11.38 -13.60
CA CYS A 87 0.12 -11.79 -12.25
C CYS A 87 -0.72 -11.09 -11.17
N TRP A 88 -0.94 -9.79 -11.31
CA TRP A 88 -1.70 -9.01 -10.33
C TRP A 88 -3.21 -9.31 -10.36
N CYS A 89 -3.80 -9.55 -11.53
CA CYS A 89 -5.19 -10.03 -11.59
C CYS A 89 -5.32 -11.41 -10.95
N GLN A 90 -4.40 -12.33 -11.25
CA GLN A 90 -4.40 -13.66 -10.62
C GLN A 90 -4.27 -13.58 -9.09
N ALA A 91 -3.42 -12.68 -8.59
CA ALA A 91 -3.28 -12.45 -7.16
C ALA A 91 -4.58 -11.91 -6.53
N LEU A 92 -5.26 -10.96 -7.20
CA LEU A 92 -6.56 -10.46 -6.75
C LEU A 92 -7.62 -11.58 -6.76
N ASP A 93 -7.68 -12.38 -7.81
CA ASP A 93 -8.65 -13.48 -7.92
C ASP A 93 -8.42 -14.52 -6.80
N ASP A 94 -7.16 -14.82 -6.47
CA ASP A 94 -6.80 -15.71 -5.37
C ASP A 94 -7.21 -15.11 -4.00
N ILE A 95 -7.00 -13.80 -3.78
CA ILE A 95 -7.44 -13.07 -2.58
C ILE A 95 -8.97 -13.13 -2.45
N PHE A 96 -9.69 -12.73 -3.49
CA PHE A 96 -11.14 -12.64 -3.51
C PHE A 96 -11.84 -13.99 -3.62
N ARG A 97 -11.09 -15.05 -3.97
CA ARG A 97 -11.61 -16.39 -4.24
C ARG A 97 -12.67 -16.40 -5.34
N LYS A 98 -12.57 -15.47 -6.29
CA LYS A 98 -13.49 -15.31 -7.41
C LYS A 98 -12.69 -14.91 -8.65
N PRO A 99 -12.94 -15.51 -9.82
CA PRO A 99 -12.30 -15.07 -11.05
C PRO A 99 -12.75 -13.66 -11.42
N ASP A 100 -11.85 -12.92 -12.06
CA ASP A 100 -12.09 -11.56 -12.53
C ASP A 100 -12.56 -10.60 -11.41
N ALA A 101 -11.92 -10.69 -10.25
CA ALA A 101 -12.25 -9.89 -9.08
C ALA A 101 -12.11 -8.38 -9.35
N LEU A 102 -11.15 -7.99 -10.20
CA LEU A 102 -10.92 -6.58 -10.57
C LEU A 102 -12.14 -5.93 -11.25
N HIS A 103 -12.96 -6.70 -11.96
CA HIS A 103 -14.14 -6.21 -12.67
C HIS A 103 -15.44 -6.54 -11.93
N THR A 104 -15.46 -7.61 -11.12
CA THR A 104 -16.67 -8.10 -10.45
C THR A 104 -16.74 -7.78 -8.95
N TRP A 105 -15.79 -7.03 -8.38
CA TRP A 105 -15.78 -6.72 -6.94
C TRP A 105 -17.05 -6.03 -6.42
N LYS A 106 -17.77 -5.27 -7.26
CA LYS A 106 -19.05 -4.63 -6.88
C LYS A 106 -20.17 -5.63 -6.64
N GLU A 107 -20.07 -6.81 -7.22
CA GLU A 107 -21.03 -7.91 -7.05
C GLU A 107 -20.81 -8.68 -5.75
N PHE A 108 -19.74 -8.40 -5.00
CA PHE A 108 -19.53 -9.07 -3.70
C PHE A 108 -20.62 -8.74 -2.70
N GLY A 109 -21.29 -7.59 -2.87
CA GLY A 109 -22.43 -7.15 -2.07
C GLY A 109 -23.58 -8.13 -2.11
N THR A 110 -23.96 -8.65 -0.95
CA THR A 110 -25.17 -9.48 -0.79
C THR A 110 -26.38 -8.85 -1.49
N SER A 111 -27.01 -9.64 -2.36
CA SER A 111 -28.42 -9.54 -2.72
C SER A 111 -29.24 -9.85 -1.47
N ILE A 112 -29.30 -8.93 -0.52
CA ILE A 112 -30.37 -8.97 0.48
C ILE A 112 -31.64 -8.64 -0.33
N PRO A 113 -32.67 -9.50 -0.40
CA PRO A 113 -33.94 -9.10 -0.98
C PRO A 113 -34.57 -8.11 -0.01
N SER A 114 -34.20 -6.84 -0.09
CA SER A 114 -34.92 -5.79 0.60
C SER A 114 -36.23 -5.60 -0.14
N ALA A 115 -37.28 -6.23 0.37
CA ALA A 115 -38.62 -5.69 0.23
C ALA A 115 -38.60 -4.25 0.73
N THR A 116 -38.45 -3.30 -0.19
CA THR A 116 -39.03 -1.95 -0.21
C THR A 116 -38.33 -1.24 -1.38
N ASN A 117 -39.03 -1.19 -2.51
CA ASN A 117 -38.71 -0.28 -3.60
C ASN A 117 -38.69 1.14 -3.03
N ASN A 118 -37.54 1.82 -3.06
CA ASN A 118 -37.49 3.28 -3.02
C ASN A 118 -36.27 3.76 -3.79
N SER A 119 -36.55 4.42 -4.91
CA SER A 119 -35.62 5.15 -5.75
C SER A 119 -34.92 6.24 -4.93
N SER A 120 -33.71 5.94 -4.50
CA SER A 120 -32.72 6.91 -4.06
C SER A 120 -31.56 6.92 -5.07
N PRO A 121 -30.86 8.06 -5.27
CA PRO A 121 -29.67 8.11 -6.11
C PRO A 121 -28.66 7.04 -5.66
N PRO A 122 -27.73 6.57 -6.51
CA PRO A 122 -26.83 5.48 -6.14
C PRO A 122 -25.93 5.93 -4.99
N VAL A 123 -26.37 5.65 -3.76
CA VAL A 123 -25.58 5.83 -2.55
C VAL A 123 -24.36 4.95 -2.72
N PHE A 124 -23.17 5.53 -2.58
CA PHE A 124 -21.93 4.80 -2.62
C PHE A 124 -21.98 3.70 -1.54
N LYS A 125 -22.05 2.43 -1.97
CA LYS A 125 -22.16 1.28 -1.08
C LYS A 125 -20.80 1.06 -0.42
N ASP A 126 -20.77 1.08 0.90
CA ASP A 126 -19.56 0.73 1.66
C ASP A 126 -19.39 -0.80 1.64
N TYR A 127 -18.31 -1.28 1.01
CA TYR A 127 -17.94 -2.70 0.95
C TYR A 127 -16.86 -3.08 1.99
N SER A 128 -16.37 -2.12 2.78
CA SER A 128 -15.19 -2.30 3.63
C SER A 128 -15.37 -3.38 4.71
N GLU A 129 -16.51 -3.44 5.38
CA GLU A 129 -16.80 -4.48 6.39
C GLU A 129 -16.91 -5.88 5.74
N GLU A 130 -17.54 -5.95 4.57
CA GLU A 130 -17.67 -7.20 3.83
C GLU A 130 -16.32 -7.73 3.34
N PHE A 131 -15.48 -6.85 2.79
CA PHE A 131 -14.11 -7.20 2.41
C PHE A 131 -13.30 -7.67 3.62
N LEU A 132 -13.41 -7.00 4.77
CA LEU A 132 -12.72 -7.45 5.97
C LEU A 132 -13.15 -8.86 6.37
N SER A 133 -14.47 -9.13 6.38
CA SER A 133 -14.99 -10.45 6.78
C SER A 133 -14.57 -11.58 5.85
N LYS A 134 -14.52 -11.32 4.52
CA LYS A 134 -14.22 -12.34 3.51
C LYS A 134 -12.72 -12.53 3.27
N LEU A 135 -11.96 -11.44 3.27
CA LEU A 135 -10.55 -11.43 2.85
C LEU A 135 -9.58 -11.40 4.04
N GLY A 136 -10.06 -11.00 5.21
CA GLY A 136 -9.24 -10.72 6.38
C GLY A 136 -8.33 -9.50 6.19
N ILE A 137 -7.61 -9.14 7.26
CA ILE A 137 -6.73 -7.95 7.31
C ILE A 137 -5.67 -8.00 6.20
N TRP A 138 -5.01 -9.14 6.06
CA TRP A 138 -3.90 -9.30 5.13
C TRP A 138 -4.34 -9.37 3.67
N GLY A 139 -5.46 -10.02 3.38
CA GLY A 139 -6.04 -10.03 2.05
C GLY A 139 -6.47 -8.63 1.62
N CYS A 140 -7.04 -7.85 2.55
CA CYS A 140 -7.36 -6.45 2.31
C CYS A 140 -6.12 -5.59 2.04
N LEU A 141 -5.10 -5.66 2.90
CA LEU A 141 -3.88 -4.88 2.75
C LEU A 141 -3.16 -5.20 1.44
N GLN A 142 -2.97 -6.49 1.12
CA GLN A 142 -2.31 -6.91 -0.11
C GLN A 142 -3.15 -6.57 -1.34
N GLY A 143 -4.46 -6.83 -1.30
CA GLY A 143 -5.37 -6.49 -2.38
C GLY A 143 -5.39 -4.99 -2.67
N ALA A 144 -5.36 -4.15 -1.62
CA ALA A 144 -5.32 -2.70 -1.75
C ALA A 144 -4.06 -2.24 -2.50
N VAL A 145 -2.89 -2.74 -2.11
CA VAL A 145 -1.61 -2.43 -2.77
C VAL A 145 -1.60 -2.91 -4.22
N ILE A 146 -2.08 -4.14 -4.49
CA ILE A 146 -2.12 -4.69 -5.85
C ILE A 146 -3.06 -3.87 -6.75
N ALA A 147 -4.25 -3.53 -6.27
CA ALA A 147 -5.21 -2.71 -7.01
C ALA A 147 -4.65 -1.30 -7.31
N ALA A 148 -3.95 -0.69 -6.34
CA ALA A 148 -3.25 0.58 -6.54
C ALA A 148 -2.16 0.48 -7.62
N LYS A 149 -1.33 -0.58 -7.58
CA LYS A 149 -0.29 -0.82 -8.59
C LYS A 149 -0.87 -1.05 -9.99
N ILE A 150 -1.98 -1.78 -10.12
CA ILE A 150 -2.69 -1.93 -11.40
C ILE A 150 -3.14 -0.55 -11.92
N ALA A 151 -3.70 0.29 -11.04
CA ALA A 151 -4.11 1.64 -11.41
C ALA A 151 -2.92 2.48 -11.91
N GLN A 152 -1.82 2.47 -11.15
CA GLN A 152 -0.62 3.27 -11.39
C GLN A 152 0.17 2.85 -12.63
N PHE A 153 0.38 1.55 -12.83
CA PHE A 153 1.33 1.06 -13.83
C PHE A 153 0.67 0.48 -15.09
N ILE A 154 -0.59 0.03 -14.99
CA ILE A 154 -1.29 -0.64 -16.09
C ILE A 154 -2.39 0.24 -16.68
N LYS A 155 -3.25 0.83 -15.85
CA LYS A 155 -4.44 1.59 -16.31
C LYS A 155 -4.16 3.07 -16.55
N THR A 156 -2.92 3.44 -16.88
CA THR A 156 -2.50 4.84 -17.05
C THR A 156 -3.34 5.59 -18.10
N ALA A 157 -3.68 4.95 -19.22
CA ALA A 157 -4.40 5.57 -20.33
C ALA A 157 -5.93 5.66 -20.16
N ASN A 158 -6.54 4.82 -19.31
CA ASN A 158 -7.99 4.76 -19.15
C ASN A 158 -8.40 5.26 -17.77
N VAL A 159 -8.76 6.54 -17.69
CA VAL A 159 -9.13 7.22 -16.43
C VAL A 159 -10.25 6.47 -15.70
N LYS A 160 -11.30 6.04 -16.39
CA LYS A 160 -12.43 5.33 -15.76
C LYS A 160 -11.97 4.02 -15.10
N GLN A 161 -11.15 3.23 -15.79
CA GLN A 161 -10.62 1.98 -15.23
C GLN A 161 -9.63 2.26 -14.10
N ARG A 162 -8.79 3.30 -14.22
CA ARG A 162 -7.84 3.73 -13.20
C ARG A 162 -8.56 4.13 -11.91
N THR A 163 -9.55 5.02 -12.01
CA THR A 163 -10.39 5.44 -10.88
C THR A 163 -11.12 4.24 -10.25
N ASN A 164 -11.66 3.31 -11.04
CA ASN A 164 -12.31 2.11 -10.49
C ASN A 164 -11.33 1.22 -9.69
N CYS A 165 -10.08 1.10 -10.13
CA CYS A 165 -9.03 0.38 -9.38
C CYS A 165 -8.64 1.14 -8.09
N CYS A 166 -8.57 2.48 -8.15
CA CYS A 166 -8.33 3.31 -6.96
C CYS A 166 -9.47 3.22 -5.94
N ILE A 167 -10.73 3.18 -6.39
CA ILE A 167 -11.90 2.98 -5.49
C ILE A 167 -11.84 1.60 -4.83
N LEU A 168 -11.54 0.54 -5.59
CA LEU A 168 -11.34 -0.80 -5.00
C LEU A 168 -10.23 -0.78 -3.95
N SER A 169 -9.09 -0.18 -4.29
CA SER A 169 -7.95 -0.04 -3.37
C SER A 169 -8.33 0.73 -2.11
N ALA A 170 -9.07 1.84 -2.25
CA ALA A 170 -9.55 2.65 -1.15
C ALA A 170 -10.44 1.85 -0.19
N LEU A 171 -11.43 1.13 -0.72
CA LEU A 171 -12.33 0.29 0.09
C LEU A 171 -11.58 -0.82 0.85
N LEU A 172 -10.54 -1.39 0.22
CA LEU A 172 -9.67 -2.39 0.84
C LEU A 172 -8.70 -1.81 1.88
N PHE A 173 -8.25 -0.56 1.74
CA PHE A 173 -7.52 0.12 2.82
C PHE A 173 -8.46 0.51 3.96
N GLN A 174 -9.65 1.00 3.65
CA GLN A 174 -10.67 1.37 4.62
C GLN A 174 -11.17 0.19 5.45
N SER A 175 -11.15 -1.03 4.89
CA SER A 175 -11.50 -2.24 5.66
C SER A 175 -10.58 -2.48 6.85
N LEU A 176 -9.34 -1.99 6.83
CA LEU A 176 -8.43 -2.04 7.99
C LEU A 176 -8.98 -1.23 9.17
N LEU A 177 -9.70 -0.15 8.88
CA LEU A 177 -10.37 0.68 9.88
C LEU A 177 -11.68 0.05 10.38
N ARG A 178 -12.14 -1.05 9.78
CA ARG A 178 -13.33 -1.79 10.22
C ARG A 178 -13.03 -2.91 11.22
N THR A 179 -11.76 -3.10 11.55
CA THR A 179 -11.29 -4.13 12.46
C THR A 179 -11.58 -3.83 13.93
N THR A 180 -11.81 -2.55 14.26
CA THR A 180 -12.10 -2.09 15.62
C THR A 180 -13.32 -1.17 15.64
N LEU A 181 -14.00 -1.10 16.78
CA LEU A 181 -15.13 -0.19 17.01
C LEU A 181 -14.68 1.27 17.27
N LEU A 182 -13.38 1.52 17.44
CA LEU A 182 -12.83 2.84 17.77
C LEU A 182 -12.81 3.79 16.59
N HIS A 183 -12.80 3.25 15.37
CA HIS A 183 -12.71 4.04 14.16
C HIS A 183 -14.11 4.46 13.66
N PRO A 184 -14.29 5.72 13.22
CA PRO A 184 -15.58 6.17 12.73
C PRO A 184 -16.08 5.35 11.53
N LYS A 185 -17.40 5.11 11.49
CA LYS A 185 -18.05 4.48 10.33
C LYS A 185 -18.23 5.45 9.17
N ALA A 186 -18.69 6.66 9.47
CA ALA A 186 -18.93 7.67 8.47
C ALA A 186 -17.62 8.36 8.03
N GLU A 187 -17.46 8.54 6.73
CA GLU A 187 -16.25 9.10 6.11
C GLU A 187 -15.98 10.55 6.55
N HIS A 188 -17.01 11.38 6.65
CA HIS A 188 -16.87 12.79 7.07
C HIS A 188 -16.32 12.93 8.49
N SER A 189 -16.54 11.96 9.37
CA SER A 189 -16.00 11.97 10.74
C SER A 189 -14.47 11.94 10.76
N TYR A 190 -13.83 11.51 9.67
CA TYR A 190 -12.37 11.54 9.52
C TYR A 190 -11.79 12.93 9.27
N ALA A 191 -12.62 13.97 9.12
CA ALA A 191 -12.15 15.34 8.98
C ALA A 191 -11.28 15.80 10.17
N GLN A 192 -11.65 15.40 11.39
CA GLN A 192 -10.91 15.73 12.63
C GLN A 192 -10.33 14.50 13.35
N TYR A 193 -10.68 13.28 12.91
CA TYR A 193 -10.21 12.07 13.55
C TYR A 193 -8.74 11.78 13.25
N GLU A 194 -7.97 11.46 14.29
CA GLU A 194 -6.59 10.99 14.19
C GLU A 194 -6.51 9.57 14.75
N ILE A 195 -5.86 8.67 14.00
CA ILE A 195 -5.66 7.29 14.45
C ILE A 195 -4.48 7.27 15.41
N THR A 196 -4.72 6.87 16.65
CA THR A 196 -3.67 6.65 17.66
C THR A 196 -3.16 5.21 17.63
N GLN A 197 -4.06 4.27 17.38
CA GLN A 197 -3.77 2.84 17.27
C GLN A 197 -4.66 2.24 16.19
N LEU A 198 -4.05 1.61 15.18
CA LEU A 198 -4.79 1.01 14.06
C LEU A 198 -5.33 -0.39 14.41
N LEU A 199 -4.46 -1.29 14.87
CA LEU A 199 -4.82 -2.67 15.22
C LEU A 199 -4.23 -3.04 16.59
N PRO A 200 -5.06 -3.23 17.62
CA PRO A 200 -4.59 -3.75 18.90
C PRO A 200 -3.96 -5.14 18.76
N GLY A 201 -2.70 -5.28 19.15
CA GLY A 201 -1.99 -6.56 19.19
C GLY A 201 -1.53 -7.12 17.83
N ILE A 202 -1.63 -6.36 16.73
CA ILE A 202 -1.16 -6.80 15.41
C ILE A 202 -0.12 -5.81 14.88
N GLU A 203 1.10 -6.31 14.68
CA GLU A 203 2.14 -5.56 13.99
C GLU A 203 2.09 -5.87 12.48
N LEU A 204 1.66 -4.90 11.68
CA LEU A 204 1.45 -5.09 10.24
C LEU A 204 2.74 -5.29 9.44
N PHE A 205 3.84 -4.69 9.87
CA PHE A 205 5.05 -4.51 9.05
C PHE A 205 6.26 -5.29 9.56
N THR A 206 6.07 -6.21 10.50
CA THR A 206 7.15 -7.05 11.05
C THR A 206 7.68 -8.04 10.00
N ASP A 207 6.81 -8.53 9.11
CA ASP A 207 7.18 -9.37 7.97
C ASP A 207 7.10 -8.57 6.65
N GLN A 208 8.26 -8.17 6.14
CA GLN A 208 8.39 -7.41 4.89
C GLN A 208 7.80 -8.14 3.66
N PHE A 209 7.79 -9.48 3.65
CA PHE A 209 7.27 -10.25 2.52
C PHE A 209 5.74 -10.27 2.52
N ARG A 210 5.14 -10.13 3.71
CA ARG A 210 3.70 -10.01 3.85
C ARG A 210 3.21 -8.61 3.53
N ALA A 211 3.89 -7.58 4.03
CA ALA A 211 3.58 -6.19 3.75
C ALA A 211 4.82 -5.30 3.89
N ASP A 212 5.38 -4.87 2.75
CA ASP A 212 6.40 -3.83 2.73
C ASP A 212 5.78 -2.45 2.96
N ILE A 213 6.23 -1.76 4.02
CA ILE A 213 5.74 -0.43 4.41
C ILE A 213 5.94 0.60 3.30
N CYS A 214 7.06 0.54 2.57
CA CYS A 214 7.35 1.48 1.49
C CYS A 214 6.33 1.35 0.36
N SER A 215 6.05 0.11 -0.07
CA SER A 215 5.04 -0.19 -1.07
C SER A 215 3.64 0.19 -0.60
N VAL A 216 3.31 0.00 0.68
CA VAL A 216 2.00 0.36 1.25
C VAL A 216 1.81 1.87 1.23
N ILE A 217 2.77 2.64 1.76
CA ILE A 217 2.72 4.11 1.81
C ILE A 217 2.66 4.70 0.39
N ALA A 218 3.49 4.22 -0.53
CA ALA A 218 3.49 4.69 -1.91
C ALA A 218 2.14 4.42 -2.60
N SER A 219 1.57 3.23 -2.41
CA SER A 219 0.28 2.84 -2.98
C SER A 219 -0.87 3.66 -2.39
N LEU A 220 -0.89 3.83 -1.07
CA LEU A 220 -1.92 4.58 -0.37
C LEU A 220 -1.89 6.07 -0.78
N TYR A 221 -0.70 6.68 -0.82
CA TYR A 221 -0.54 8.07 -1.28
C TYR A 221 -1.00 8.25 -2.72
N TYR A 222 -0.62 7.34 -3.62
CA TYR A 222 -1.05 7.37 -5.01
C TYR A 222 -2.58 7.34 -5.13
N VAL A 223 -3.25 6.43 -4.39
CA VAL A 223 -4.70 6.32 -4.39
C VAL A 223 -5.38 7.59 -3.85
N ILE A 224 -4.88 8.14 -2.75
CA ILE A 224 -5.35 9.40 -2.17
C ILE A 224 -5.31 10.52 -3.23
N ARG A 225 -4.16 10.69 -3.91
CA ARG A 225 -3.95 11.73 -4.92
C ARG A 225 -4.86 11.55 -6.14
N GLU A 226 -4.96 10.32 -6.66
CA GLU A 226 -5.82 10.04 -7.83
C GLU A 226 -7.30 10.22 -7.52
N LEU A 227 -7.77 9.82 -6.33
CA LEU A 227 -9.16 10.00 -5.93
C LEU A 227 -9.50 11.45 -5.63
N HIS A 228 -8.57 12.20 -5.02
CA HIS A 228 -8.71 13.65 -4.84
C HIS A 228 -8.81 14.37 -6.20
N TYR A 229 -7.92 14.04 -7.14
CA TYR A 229 -7.98 14.58 -8.50
C TYR A 229 -9.31 14.26 -9.19
N ALA A 230 -9.84 13.06 -8.98
CA ALA A 230 -11.14 12.63 -9.50
C ALA A 230 -12.36 13.12 -8.67
N LYS A 231 -12.15 13.99 -7.67
CA LYS A 231 -13.18 14.58 -6.80
C LYS A 231 -13.97 13.59 -5.94
N TYR A 232 -13.37 12.45 -5.60
CA TYR A 232 -13.90 11.48 -4.63
C TYR A 232 -13.45 11.79 -3.20
N ASN A 233 -13.50 13.07 -2.82
CA ASN A 233 -12.84 13.61 -1.62
C ASN A 233 -13.35 13.00 -0.29
N LEU A 234 -14.60 12.57 -0.24
CA LEU A 234 -15.18 11.97 0.97
C LEU A 234 -14.52 10.62 1.30
N ILE A 235 -14.36 9.75 0.31
CA ILE A 235 -13.67 8.43 0.41
C ILE A 235 -12.20 8.61 0.79
N VAL A 236 -11.60 9.76 0.46
CA VAL A 236 -10.19 10.03 0.75
C VAL A 236 -9.93 10.29 2.23
N LEU A 237 -10.89 10.81 3.00
CA LEU A 237 -10.65 11.20 4.40
C LEU A 237 -10.18 10.03 5.29
N PRO A 238 -10.83 8.83 5.28
CA PRO A 238 -10.32 7.67 6.01
C PRO A 238 -8.92 7.22 5.56
N LEU A 239 -8.65 7.27 4.25
CA LEU A 239 -7.34 6.91 3.69
C LEU A 239 -6.25 7.85 4.16
N LEU A 240 -6.57 9.14 4.25
CA LEU A 240 -5.62 10.16 4.67
C LEU A 240 -5.29 10.03 6.16
N ALA A 241 -6.27 9.72 7.00
CA ALA A 241 -6.03 9.39 8.41
C ALA A 241 -5.12 8.15 8.54
N LEU A 242 -5.38 7.11 7.73
CA LEU A 242 -4.53 5.91 7.67
C LEU A 242 -3.09 6.24 7.21
N TYR A 243 -2.96 7.08 6.19
CA TYR A 243 -1.66 7.52 5.69
C TYR A 243 -0.90 8.32 6.74
N GLN A 244 -1.56 9.28 7.39
CA GLN A 244 -1.02 10.07 8.49
C GLN A 244 -0.54 9.19 9.63
N TYR A 245 -1.29 8.15 10.01
CA TYR A 245 -0.85 7.18 11.00
C TYR A 245 0.46 6.48 10.60
N PHE A 246 0.54 5.96 9.36
CA PHE A 246 1.75 5.28 8.90
C PHE A 246 2.96 6.21 8.86
N VAL A 247 2.84 7.41 8.32
CA VAL A 247 3.98 8.32 8.23
C VAL A 247 4.40 8.88 9.59
N THR A 248 3.45 9.07 10.52
CA THR A 248 3.73 9.68 11.83
C THR A 248 4.19 8.67 12.87
N VAL A 249 3.42 7.59 13.04
CA VAL A 249 3.62 6.63 14.13
C VAL A 249 4.62 5.54 13.72
N ILE A 250 4.53 5.05 12.48
CA ILE A 250 5.34 3.91 12.02
C ILE A 250 6.67 4.39 11.42
N CYS A 251 6.63 5.28 10.42
CA CYS A 251 7.84 5.72 9.71
C CYS A 251 8.54 6.91 10.36
N GLN A 252 7.82 7.71 11.15
CA GLN A 252 8.32 8.97 11.74
C GLN A 252 8.89 9.94 10.68
N ASP A 253 8.30 9.96 9.48
CA ASP A 253 8.71 10.79 8.35
C ASP A 253 8.01 12.15 8.42
N ILE A 254 8.79 13.18 8.81
CA ILE A 254 8.30 14.55 8.99
C ILE A 254 7.85 15.16 7.66
N VAL A 255 8.57 14.91 6.56
CA VAL A 255 8.26 15.53 5.27
C VAL A 255 6.93 15.00 4.74
N ARG A 256 6.77 13.67 4.74
CA ARG A 256 5.51 13.04 4.30
C ARG A 256 4.35 13.34 5.24
N ASN A 257 4.59 13.50 6.54
CA ASN A 257 3.56 13.97 7.48
C ASN A 257 3.06 15.36 7.08
N LEU A 258 3.96 16.33 6.86
CA LEU A 258 3.59 17.68 6.47
C LEU A 258 2.83 17.71 5.13
N GLU A 259 3.31 16.98 4.13
CA GLU A 259 2.64 16.85 2.83
C GLU A 259 1.22 16.30 2.98
N ALA A 260 1.02 15.26 3.82
CA ALA A 260 -0.30 14.70 4.07
C ALA A 260 -1.26 15.70 4.72
N ARG A 261 -0.75 16.53 5.64
CA ARG A 261 -1.57 17.51 6.36
C ARG A 261 -1.94 18.71 5.49
N ILE A 262 -1.03 19.16 4.63
CA ILE A 262 -1.33 20.18 3.62
C ILE A 262 -2.41 19.63 2.69
N LEU A 263 -2.26 18.41 2.20
CA LEU A 263 -3.27 17.75 1.36
C LEU A 263 -4.61 17.57 2.10
N LYS A 264 -4.60 17.31 3.41
CA LYS A 264 -5.81 17.27 4.24
C LYS A 264 -6.54 18.61 4.20
N ALA A 265 -5.84 19.71 4.40
CA ALA A 265 -6.43 21.04 4.34
C ALA A 265 -7.05 21.33 2.96
N GLU A 266 -6.36 20.98 1.87
CA GLU A 266 -6.89 21.12 0.50
C GLU A 266 -8.18 20.33 0.28
N ILE A 267 -8.21 19.06 0.71
CA ILE A 267 -9.39 18.19 0.59
C ILE A 267 -10.55 18.72 1.43
N LEU A 268 -10.29 19.19 2.65
CA LEU A 268 -11.30 19.77 3.54
C LEU A 268 -11.90 21.05 2.93
N ILE A 269 -11.07 21.90 2.31
CA ILE A 269 -11.53 23.09 1.58
C ILE A 269 -12.44 22.68 0.41
N ASP A 270 -12.02 21.70 -0.40
CA ASP A 270 -12.84 21.20 -1.52
C ASP A 270 -14.19 20.62 -1.05
N LEU A 271 -14.26 20.08 0.17
CA LEU A 271 -15.50 19.57 0.79
C LEU A 271 -16.34 20.66 1.49
N GLY A 272 -15.83 21.89 1.62
CA GLY A 272 -16.48 22.99 2.34
C GLY A 272 -16.30 22.97 3.87
N PHE A 273 -15.40 22.13 4.39
CA PHE A 273 -15.06 22.03 5.82
C PHE A 273 -13.98 23.06 6.20
N PHE A 274 -14.33 24.34 6.08
CA PHE A 274 -13.39 25.45 6.25
C PHE A 274 -12.84 25.60 7.68
N SER A 275 -13.64 25.27 8.69
CA SER A 275 -13.23 25.32 10.10
C SER A 275 -12.13 24.29 10.37
N GLU A 276 -12.35 23.07 9.90
CA GLU A 276 -11.43 21.93 9.99
C GLU A 276 -10.14 22.21 9.22
N ALA A 277 -10.24 22.75 8.00
CA ALA A 277 -9.08 23.11 7.20
C ALA A 277 -8.23 24.19 7.90
N SER A 278 -8.87 25.22 8.45
CA SER A 278 -8.19 26.28 9.19
C SER A 278 -7.51 25.73 10.45
N TYR A 279 -8.16 24.81 11.14
CA TYR A 279 -7.58 24.13 12.30
C TYR A 279 -6.36 23.29 11.92
N GLU A 280 -6.41 22.51 10.83
CA GLU A 280 -5.24 21.74 10.38
C GLU A 280 -4.04 22.64 10.05
N ILE A 281 -4.27 23.74 9.34
CA ILE A 281 -3.22 24.72 9.01
C ILE A 281 -2.64 25.33 10.30
N PHE A 282 -3.50 25.71 11.25
CA PHE A 282 -3.06 26.23 12.55
C PHE A 282 -2.16 25.23 13.28
N GLN A 283 -2.51 23.95 13.27
CA GLN A 283 -1.74 22.90 13.92
C GLN A 283 -0.37 22.67 13.24
N ILE A 284 -0.29 22.78 11.91
CA ILE A 284 0.97 22.75 11.17
C ILE A 284 1.87 23.91 11.60
N PHE A 285 1.34 25.15 11.65
CA PHE A 285 2.11 26.34 12.05
C PHE A 285 2.68 26.24 13.47
N HIS A 286 1.98 25.56 14.38
CA HIS A 286 2.43 25.36 15.75
C HIS A 286 3.25 24.07 15.94
N GLY A 287 3.53 23.33 14.87
CA GLY A 287 4.32 22.10 14.92
C GLY A 287 3.69 20.99 15.76
N LYS A 288 2.35 20.98 15.95
CA LYS A 288 1.69 19.93 16.72
C LYS A 288 1.65 18.64 15.93
N ASN A 289 1.74 17.49 16.61
CA ASN A 289 1.68 16.15 16.00
C ASN A 289 2.78 15.88 14.96
N LEU A 290 3.92 16.57 15.06
CA LEU A 290 5.12 16.23 14.29
C LEU A 290 5.83 15.01 14.92
N PRO A 291 6.33 14.07 14.11
CA PRO A 291 7.18 13.00 14.61
C PRO A 291 8.37 13.56 15.39
N SER A 292 8.70 12.96 16.54
CA SER A 292 9.89 13.33 17.29
C SER A 292 11.14 12.95 16.49
N THR A 293 12.06 13.89 16.28
CA THR A 293 13.35 13.64 15.62
C THR A 293 14.32 12.76 16.42
N ILE A 294 13.94 12.36 17.63
CA ILE A 294 14.74 11.53 18.52
C ILE A 294 14.37 10.07 18.23
N PRO A 295 15.29 9.24 17.70
CA PRO A 295 15.02 7.82 17.52
C PRO A 295 14.65 7.20 18.86
N ALA A 296 13.57 6.42 18.90
CA ALA A 296 13.06 5.74 20.10
C ALA A 296 14.05 4.75 20.78
N GLY A 297 15.30 4.67 20.31
CA GLY A 297 16.40 3.92 20.91
C GLY A 297 17.36 4.73 21.80
N TYR A 298 17.33 6.07 21.78
CA TYR A 298 18.13 6.88 22.70
C TYR A 298 17.32 7.13 23.99
N LYS A 299 17.30 6.14 24.88
CA LYS A 299 17.04 6.44 26.29
C LYS A 299 18.16 7.39 26.74
N THR A 300 17.83 8.65 26.98
CA THR A 300 18.70 9.53 27.78
C THR A 300 18.96 8.81 29.09
N ILE A 301 20.18 8.29 29.26
CA ILE A 301 20.68 7.90 30.57
C ILE A 301 20.70 9.20 31.36
N ALA A 302 19.66 9.40 32.15
CA ALA A 302 19.63 10.49 33.12
C ALA A 302 20.89 10.33 33.97
N LYS A 303 21.78 11.33 33.91
CA LYS A 303 22.86 11.45 34.88
C LYS A 303 22.20 11.58 36.24
N VAL A 304 22.29 10.51 37.03
CA VAL A 304 22.04 10.54 38.46
C VAL A 304 23.07 11.53 39.04
N LYS A 305 22.56 12.61 39.62
CA LYS A 305 23.32 13.48 40.53
C LYS A 305 23.34 12.84 41.91
#